data_AF-A0A5N4B4Z3-F1
#
_entry.id   AF-A0A5N4B4Z3-F1
#
_cell.length_a   1.000
_cell.length_b   1.000
_cell.length_c   1.000
_cell.angle_alpha   90.00
_cell.angle_beta   90.00
_cell.angle_gamma   90.00
#
_symmetry.space_group_name_H-M   'P 1'
#
loop_
_entity.id
_entity.type
_entity.pdbx_description
1 polymer ?
#
loop_
_entity_poly.entity_id
_entity_poly.type
_entity_poly.pdbx_seq_one_letter_code
_entity_poly.pdbx_strand_id
1 'polypeptide(L)'
;MAEKQKILICGDVEGRFITLFNRVEAINKKSGPFDLLLCVGNFFGVNNKEFDTYKFGIKKVEVPTYVLGPNKEEHVKFYPEDGSELCPNVHYLGKRGVYTNSTGIKVAYMSGISSDGQVGGNEYTYTLEDAVFLKNLCKRGSSRGVDILVTSQWPNEVMRYDSTNKIKVGLNMHTNVAAWLALQLKPRYHLSGLEGQFYERAPFRNPVGNDSSLEIATRFLGLARVGNANKEKWIYAVSLTPIDKMSIKDLMQRTTDETQCPFNLVELENILFKNKRKPEENIQYFYDTNSPEPEQVKHKKRQKIEFDQSKCWFCLASPSVEKHLVVAVGNSVYLAVAKGGLVDQHLLICPVEHHQSSIALPDSVVVEVDKFKDALRSMYILKQMEPVFFERNYKTSHMQIQAVPIPLAAQKELKDIFRDEAEGHGFVLEELESHNRLDQVLAKGVPYFCVELPNKTILYTKIQSSMNFPINFGRQVLASGPILNLPDKIDWKECVVKKEIEEKLVASLRKAFKPFDFTE
;
A
#
# COMPACT_ATOMS: atom_id res chain seq x y z
N MET A 1 7.51 -1.94 -29.58
CA MET A 1 7.38 -0.60 -28.98
C MET A 1 6.06 -0.56 -28.25
N ALA A 2 6.05 -0.24 -26.95
CA ALA A 2 4.79 -0.17 -26.20
C ALA A 2 3.90 0.94 -26.77
N GLU A 3 2.64 0.61 -27.04
CA GLU A 3 1.68 1.54 -27.63
C GLU A 3 1.43 2.72 -26.68
N LYS A 4 1.52 3.95 -27.20
CA LYS A 4 1.30 5.17 -26.45
C LYS A 4 -0.18 5.52 -26.51
N GLN A 5 -0.76 5.78 -25.34
CA GLN A 5 -2.15 6.23 -25.23
C GLN A 5 -2.22 7.76 -25.25
N LYS A 6 -3.17 8.32 -26.00
CA LYS A 6 -3.42 9.77 -26.06
C LYS A 6 -4.59 10.12 -25.15
N ILE A 7 -4.33 10.96 -24.14
CA ILE A 7 -5.30 11.37 -23.13
C ILE A 7 -5.52 12.87 -23.21
N LEU A 8 -6.79 13.29 -23.18
CA LEU A 8 -7.17 14.68 -22.96
C LEU A 8 -7.51 14.89 -21.48
N ILE A 9 -7.16 16.07 -20.97
CA ILE A 9 -7.42 16.46 -19.60
C ILE A 9 -8.08 17.84 -19.64
N CYS A 10 -9.18 18.01 -18.92
CA CYS A 10 -9.94 19.24 -18.83
C CYS A 10 -10.11 19.67 -17.37
N GLY A 11 -9.99 20.97 -17.11
CA GLY A 11 -10.32 21.58 -15.82
C GLY A 11 -11.82 21.71 -15.59
N ASP A 12 -12.25 22.80 -14.94
CA ASP A 12 -13.64 23.05 -14.55
C ASP A 12 -14.54 23.39 -15.75
N VAL A 13 -15.49 22.51 -16.04
CA VAL A 13 -16.47 22.66 -17.12
C VAL A 13 -17.60 23.61 -16.73
N GLU A 14 -18.10 23.51 -15.49
CA GLU A 14 -19.17 24.34 -14.91
C GLU A 14 -20.40 24.51 -15.82
N GLY A 15 -20.82 23.43 -16.50
CA GLY A 15 -22.01 23.44 -17.35
C GLY A 15 -21.81 23.84 -18.81
N ARG A 16 -20.59 24.24 -19.21
CA ARG A 16 -20.25 24.66 -20.60
C ARG A 16 -19.93 23.46 -21.51
N PHE A 17 -20.89 22.55 -21.64
CA PHE A 17 -20.71 21.26 -22.33
C PHE A 17 -20.50 21.42 -23.83
N ILE A 18 -21.21 22.34 -24.49
CA ILE A 18 -21.06 22.54 -25.94
C ILE A 18 -19.66 23.06 -26.26
N THR A 19 -19.16 24.02 -25.48
CA THR A 19 -17.81 24.56 -25.65
C THR A 19 -16.74 23.48 -25.46
N LEU A 20 -16.91 22.62 -24.44
CA LEU A 20 -16.02 21.50 -24.18
C LEU A 20 -15.99 20.52 -25.36
N PHE A 21 -17.14 19.95 -25.71
CA PHE A 21 -17.19 18.86 -26.69
C PHE A 21 -16.85 19.32 -28.11
N ASN A 22 -17.25 20.53 -28.53
CA ASN A 22 -16.83 21.08 -29.82
C ASN A 22 -15.30 21.24 -29.89
N ARG A 23 -14.66 21.65 -28.79
CA ARG A 23 -13.21 21.79 -28.73
C ARG A 23 -12.51 20.43 -28.75
N VAL A 24 -13.06 19.46 -28.02
CA VAL A 24 -12.56 18.08 -27.99
C VAL A 24 -12.63 17.46 -29.38
N GLU A 25 -13.77 17.60 -30.08
CA GLU A 25 -13.94 17.14 -31.46
C GLU A 25 -12.92 17.78 -32.41
N ALA A 26 -12.71 19.09 -32.32
CA ALA A 26 -11.71 19.79 -33.14
C ALA A 26 -10.28 19.29 -32.87
N ILE A 27 -9.92 19.02 -31.60
CA ILE A 27 -8.61 18.49 -31.23
C ILE A 27 -8.47 17.03 -31.69
N ASN A 28 -9.54 16.23 -31.54
CA ASN A 28 -9.58 14.84 -31.95
C ASN A 28 -9.42 14.69 -33.47
N LYS A 29 -10.08 15.54 -34.27
CA LYS A 29 -9.90 15.61 -35.72
C LYS A 29 -8.48 16.00 -36.13
N LYS A 30 -7.83 16.90 -35.39
CA LYS A 30 -6.49 17.40 -35.72
C LYS A 30 -5.35 16.48 -35.26
N SER A 31 -5.49 15.85 -34.11
CA SER A 31 -4.37 15.18 -33.42
C SER A 31 -4.75 13.84 -32.77
N GLY A 32 -5.99 13.39 -32.96
CA GLY A 32 -6.49 12.12 -32.44
C GLY A 32 -6.03 10.89 -33.23
N PRO A 33 -6.73 9.75 -33.08
CA PRO A 33 -7.80 9.55 -32.11
C PRO A 33 -7.28 9.67 -30.67
N PHE A 34 -8.06 10.29 -29.77
CA PHE A 34 -7.80 10.29 -28.33
C PHE A 34 -8.61 9.18 -27.66
N ASP A 35 -7.99 8.49 -26.71
CA ASP A 35 -8.56 7.31 -26.08
C ASP A 35 -9.54 7.65 -24.96
N LEU A 36 -9.27 8.73 -24.22
CA LEU A 36 -10.15 9.21 -23.14
C LEU A 36 -9.94 10.69 -22.83
N LEU A 37 -10.97 11.29 -22.22
CA LEU A 37 -10.99 12.64 -21.66
C LEU A 37 -11.21 12.57 -20.14
N LEU A 38 -10.33 13.18 -19.34
CA LEU A 38 -10.48 13.31 -17.89
C LEU A 38 -10.93 14.73 -17.52
N CYS A 39 -12.08 14.88 -16.89
CA CYS A 39 -12.54 16.15 -16.34
C CYS A 39 -12.26 16.19 -14.83
N VAL A 40 -11.29 17.03 -14.43
CA VAL A 40 -10.70 17.01 -13.09
C VAL A 40 -11.27 18.05 -12.12
N GLY A 41 -12.23 18.87 -12.57
CA GLY A 41 -12.89 19.90 -11.77
C GLY A 41 -14.41 19.75 -11.73
N ASN A 42 -15.12 20.85 -11.49
CA ASN A 42 -16.58 20.88 -11.55
C ASN A 42 -17.07 20.60 -12.97
N PHE A 43 -17.79 19.49 -13.15
CA PHE A 43 -18.39 19.15 -14.44
C PHE A 43 -19.70 19.93 -14.66
N PHE A 44 -20.62 19.83 -13.70
CA PHE A 44 -21.85 20.62 -13.66
C PHE A 44 -21.61 22.01 -13.06
N GLY A 45 -22.44 22.97 -13.45
CA GLY A 45 -22.46 24.33 -12.92
C GLY A 45 -23.88 24.77 -12.58
N VAL A 46 -24.10 26.09 -12.55
CA VAL A 46 -25.41 26.70 -12.22
C VAL A 46 -26.45 26.41 -13.31
N ASN A 47 -26.03 26.39 -14.57
CA ASN A 47 -26.91 26.11 -15.71
C ASN A 47 -26.39 24.89 -16.49
N ASN A 48 -27.16 23.80 -16.46
CA ASN A 48 -26.77 22.53 -17.08
C ASN A 48 -27.69 22.12 -18.24
N LYS A 49 -28.54 23.02 -18.75
CA LYS A 49 -29.50 22.71 -19.84
C LYS A 49 -28.82 22.18 -21.11
N GLU A 50 -27.58 22.61 -21.37
CA GLU A 50 -26.80 22.10 -22.50
C GLU A 50 -26.58 20.58 -22.42
N PHE A 51 -26.52 20.02 -21.20
CA PHE A 51 -26.30 18.60 -20.97
C PHE A 51 -27.44 17.73 -21.49
N ASP A 52 -28.68 18.24 -21.44
CA ASP A 52 -29.87 17.50 -21.88
C ASP A 52 -29.76 17.05 -23.34
N THR A 53 -29.11 17.86 -24.19
CA THR A 53 -28.89 17.49 -25.60
C THR A 53 -28.00 16.27 -25.78
N TYR A 54 -27.06 16.04 -24.86
CA TYR A 54 -26.20 14.87 -24.84
C TYR A 54 -26.89 13.70 -24.13
N LYS A 55 -27.63 13.98 -23.06
CA LYS A 55 -28.40 12.99 -22.31
C LYS A 55 -29.47 12.31 -23.17
N PHE A 56 -30.19 13.08 -24.00
CA PHE A 56 -31.18 12.55 -24.94
C PHE A 56 -30.57 12.03 -26.25
N GLY A 57 -29.24 12.05 -26.40
CA GLY A 57 -28.55 11.53 -27.58
C GLY A 57 -28.70 12.37 -28.86
N ILE A 58 -29.18 13.61 -28.76
CA ILE A 58 -29.28 14.54 -29.90
C ILE A 58 -27.87 14.90 -30.40
N LYS A 59 -26.94 15.12 -29.47
CA LYS A 59 -25.50 15.26 -29.75
C LYS A 59 -24.74 14.09 -29.18
N LYS A 60 -23.74 13.61 -29.92
CA LYS A 60 -22.88 12.49 -29.52
C LYS A 60 -21.54 13.00 -28.97
N VAL A 61 -21.03 12.32 -27.96
CA VAL A 61 -19.68 12.55 -27.42
C VAL A 61 -18.73 11.56 -28.09
N GLU A 62 -17.77 12.07 -28.88
CA GLU A 62 -16.85 11.23 -29.67
C GLU A 62 -15.79 10.51 -28.83
N VAL A 63 -15.34 11.14 -27.74
CA VAL A 63 -14.25 10.63 -26.89
C VAL A 63 -14.82 10.22 -25.53
N PRO A 64 -14.58 8.97 -25.06
CA PRO A 64 -15.01 8.53 -23.73
C PRO A 64 -14.56 9.51 -22.65
N THR A 65 -15.51 10.09 -21.93
CA THR A 65 -15.27 11.17 -20.97
C THR A 65 -15.50 10.67 -19.55
N TYR A 66 -14.50 10.81 -18.70
CA TYR A 66 -14.56 10.41 -17.29
C TYR A 66 -14.54 11.65 -16.41
N VAL A 67 -15.54 11.76 -15.54
CA VAL A 67 -15.75 12.93 -14.68
C VAL A 67 -15.58 12.55 -13.21
N LEU A 68 -15.00 13.48 -12.44
CA LEU A 68 -15.05 13.42 -10.98
C LEU A 68 -16.44 13.75 -10.44
N GLY A 69 -16.65 13.36 -9.19
CA GLY A 69 -17.90 13.55 -8.47
C GLY A 69 -18.18 15.01 -8.06
N PRO A 70 -19.29 15.23 -7.34
CA PRO A 70 -19.70 16.56 -6.94
C PRO A 70 -18.70 17.16 -5.94
N ASN A 71 -18.40 18.46 -6.08
CA ASN A 71 -17.64 19.24 -5.09
C ASN A 71 -18.54 20.20 -4.29
N LYS A 72 -19.83 20.25 -4.63
CA LYS A 72 -20.83 21.11 -4.00
C LYS A 72 -22.10 20.29 -3.77
N GLU A 73 -22.80 20.59 -2.68
CA GLU A 73 -24.06 19.94 -2.34
C GLU A 73 -25.10 20.07 -3.47
N GLU A 74 -25.19 21.25 -4.09
CA GLU A 74 -26.12 21.52 -5.19
C GLU A 74 -25.93 20.60 -6.40
N HIS A 75 -24.72 20.07 -6.58
CA HIS A 75 -24.38 19.23 -7.73
C HIS A 75 -24.68 17.76 -7.49
N VAL A 76 -24.83 17.32 -6.24
CA VAL A 76 -25.02 15.92 -5.84
C VAL A 76 -26.15 15.25 -6.63
N LYS A 77 -27.28 15.95 -6.79
CA LYS A 77 -28.46 15.49 -7.55
C LYS A 77 -28.20 15.11 -9.02
N PHE A 78 -27.09 15.54 -9.60
CA PHE A 78 -26.72 15.23 -10.98
C PHE A 78 -25.84 13.98 -11.10
N TYR A 79 -25.39 13.42 -9.98
CA TYR A 79 -24.55 12.24 -9.93
C TYR A 79 -25.32 11.04 -9.35
N PRO A 80 -25.09 9.83 -9.88
CA PRO A 80 -25.57 8.60 -9.31
C PRO A 80 -24.72 8.19 -8.09
N GLU A 81 -25.28 7.36 -7.20
CA GLU A 81 -24.60 6.91 -5.97
C GLU A 81 -23.34 6.08 -6.26
N ASP A 82 -23.40 5.18 -7.26
CA ASP A 82 -22.29 4.34 -7.68
C ASP A 82 -21.78 4.77 -9.06
N GLY A 83 -20.45 4.72 -9.26
CA GLY A 83 -19.79 5.14 -10.50
C GLY A 83 -20.44 4.53 -11.74
N SER A 84 -21.20 5.35 -12.48
CA SER A 84 -22.00 4.90 -13.61
C SER A 84 -22.00 5.93 -14.75
N GLU A 85 -22.61 5.54 -15.86
CA GLU A 85 -22.77 6.42 -17.02
C GLU A 85 -23.81 7.52 -16.73
N LEU A 86 -23.43 8.78 -16.99
CA LEU A 86 -24.32 9.97 -16.88
C LEU A 86 -25.11 10.18 -18.18
N CYS A 87 -24.46 9.95 -19.31
CA CYS A 87 -25.03 9.89 -20.66
C CYS A 87 -24.08 9.09 -21.57
N PRO A 88 -24.51 8.68 -22.78
CA PRO A 88 -23.67 7.88 -23.67
C PRO A 88 -22.25 8.44 -23.84
N ASN A 89 -21.23 7.64 -23.48
CA ASN A 89 -19.79 7.98 -23.46
C ASN A 89 -19.33 9.00 -22.40
N VAL A 90 -20.15 9.31 -21.39
CA VAL A 90 -19.77 10.16 -20.25
C VAL A 90 -19.99 9.40 -18.95
N HIS A 91 -18.92 9.05 -18.25
CA HIS A 91 -18.91 8.19 -17.08
C HIS A 91 -18.47 8.95 -15.84
N TYR A 92 -19.22 8.79 -14.75
CA TYR A 92 -18.80 9.18 -13.42
C TYR A 92 -17.88 8.11 -12.84
N LEU A 93 -16.67 8.52 -12.42
CA LEU A 93 -15.68 7.59 -11.89
C LEU A 93 -16.07 7.01 -10.51
N GLY A 94 -16.90 7.68 -9.74
CA GLY A 94 -17.20 7.32 -8.35
C GLY A 94 -16.50 8.22 -7.33
N LYS A 95 -16.75 7.95 -6.04
CA LYS A 95 -16.19 8.75 -4.95
C LYS A 95 -14.66 8.64 -4.85
N ARG A 96 -14.13 7.42 -4.96
CA ARG A 96 -12.69 7.12 -4.88
C ARG A 96 -12.41 5.77 -5.51
N GLY A 97 -11.25 5.61 -6.12
CA GLY A 97 -10.85 4.31 -6.68
C GLY A 97 -9.71 4.40 -7.67
N VAL A 98 -9.47 3.29 -8.36
CA VAL A 98 -8.48 3.18 -9.43
C VAL A 98 -9.19 2.70 -10.69
N TYR A 99 -9.15 3.52 -11.74
CA TYR A 99 -9.61 3.16 -13.06
C TYR A 99 -8.41 2.65 -13.88
N THR A 100 -8.53 1.46 -14.47
CA THR A 100 -7.51 0.90 -15.35
C THR A 100 -8.12 0.69 -16.73
N ASN A 101 -7.54 1.32 -17.76
CA ASN A 101 -8.00 1.13 -19.12
C ASN A 101 -7.48 -0.19 -19.73
N SER A 102 -8.07 -0.64 -20.85
CA SER A 102 -7.65 -1.83 -21.62
C SER A 102 -6.16 -1.80 -22.03
N THR A 103 -5.61 -0.61 -22.23
CA THR A 103 -4.19 -0.37 -22.55
C THR A 103 -3.25 -0.53 -21.35
N GLY A 104 -3.79 -0.51 -20.12
CA GLY A 104 -3.06 -0.65 -18.86
C GLY A 104 -2.72 0.65 -18.13
N ILE A 105 -3.18 1.82 -18.58
CA ILE A 105 -2.98 3.08 -17.82
C ILE A 105 -3.81 3.05 -16.53
N LYS A 106 -3.14 3.32 -15.40
CA LYS A 106 -3.75 3.36 -14.06
C LYS A 106 -4.02 4.79 -13.62
N VAL A 107 -5.29 5.12 -13.43
CA VAL A 107 -5.77 6.43 -12.98
C VAL A 107 -6.37 6.29 -11.60
N ALA A 108 -5.66 6.76 -10.57
CA ALA A 108 -6.22 6.89 -9.22
C ALA A 108 -7.00 8.20 -9.14
N TYR A 109 -8.19 8.18 -8.56
CA TYR A 109 -9.03 9.38 -8.44
C TYR A 109 -9.63 9.52 -7.04
N MET A 110 -9.80 10.77 -6.62
CA MET A 110 -10.52 11.18 -5.42
C MET A 110 -11.47 12.33 -5.77
N SER A 111 -12.76 12.09 -5.60
CA SER A 111 -13.83 13.05 -5.90
C SER A 111 -14.25 13.81 -4.65
N GLY A 112 -14.56 15.10 -4.80
CA GLY A 112 -15.10 15.94 -3.74
C GLY A 112 -14.08 16.90 -3.12
N ILE A 113 -14.45 17.45 -1.97
CA ILE A 113 -13.64 18.36 -1.16
C ILE A 113 -13.20 17.68 0.14
N SER A 114 -11.96 17.90 0.57
CA SER A 114 -11.44 17.39 1.83
C SER A 114 -12.21 17.94 3.01
N SER A 115 -12.67 17.06 3.92
CA SER A 115 -13.40 17.45 5.12
C SER A 115 -12.51 17.87 6.31
N ASP A 116 -11.18 17.95 6.12
CA ASP A 116 -10.14 18.40 7.07
C ASP A 116 -10.55 18.37 8.57
N GLY A 117 -10.96 17.19 9.06
CA GLY A 117 -11.25 16.95 10.48
C GLY A 117 -12.71 16.82 10.90
N GLN A 118 -13.69 16.94 9.99
CA GLN A 118 -15.10 16.65 10.30
C GLN A 118 -15.43 15.16 10.10
N VAL A 119 -16.08 14.56 11.10
CA VAL A 119 -16.53 13.17 11.11
C VAL A 119 -17.85 13.08 10.34
N GLY A 120 -17.84 12.37 9.20
CA GLY A 120 -18.99 12.21 8.31
C GLY A 120 -18.65 12.64 6.89
N GLY A 121 -18.53 11.68 5.98
CA GLY A 121 -18.34 11.95 4.56
C GLY A 121 -19.69 12.12 3.87
N ASN A 122 -19.96 13.31 3.36
CA ASN A 122 -21.10 13.55 2.46
C ASN A 122 -20.74 13.06 1.04
N GLU A 123 -21.68 13.10 0.11
CA GLU A 123 -21.45 12.67 -1.28
C GLU A 123 -20.47 13.59 -2.04
N TYR A 124 -20.29 14.82 -1.58
CA TYR A 124 -19.38 15.82 -2.17
C TYR A 124 -18.10 16.06 -1.34
N THR A 125 -17.88 15.29 -0.27
CA THR A 125 -16.67 15.40 0.56
C THR A 125 -15.96 14.06 0.73
N TYR A 126 -14.65 14.11 0.96
CA TYR A 126 -13.84 12.95 1.29
C TYR A 126 -13.02 13.18 2.55
N THR A 127 -12.72 12.09 3.24
CA THR A 127 -12.01 12.07 4.52
C THR A 127 -10.57 11.59 4.37
N LEU A 128 -9.79 11.69 5.44
CA LEU A 128 -8.46 11.09 5.49
C LEU A 128 -8.50 9.56 5.37
N GLU A 129 -9.55 8.91 5.88
CA GLU A 129 -9.75 7.46 5.77
C GLU A 129 -9.93 7.04 4.30
N ASP A 130 -10.65 7.86 3.53
CA ASP A 130 -10.81 7.66 2.09
C ASP A 130 -9.47 7.69 1.35
N ALA A 131 -8.61 8.65 1.70
CA ALA A 131 -7.26 8.76 1.16
C ALA A 131 -6.35 7.59 1.57
N VAL A 132 -6.42 7.16 2.84
CA VAL A 132 -5.65 5.99 3.31
C VAL A 132 -6.07 4.72 2.58
N PHE A 133 -7.36 4.53 2.35
CA PHE A 133 -7.86 3.40 1.57
C PHE A 133 -7.40 3.47 0.11
N LEU A 134 -7.47 4.63 -0.54
CA LEU A 134 -6.99 4.78 -1.92
C LEU A 134 -5.50 4.45 -2.02
N LYS A 135 -4.68 4.90 -1.06
CA LYS A 135 -3.28 4.51 -0.93
C LYS A 135 -3.13 2.98 -0.87
N ASN A 136 -3.88 2.32 0.00
CA ASN A 136 -3.79 0.88 0.17
C ASN A 136 -4.25 0.12 -1.08
N LEU A 137 -5.30 0.59 -1.75
CA LEU A 137 -5.80 0.02 -3.00
C LEU A 137 -4.76 0.09 -4.12
N CYS A 138 -4.13 1.26 -4.31
CA CYS A 138 -3.06 1.42 -5.29
C CYS A 138 -1.84 0.52 -5.01
N LYS A 139 -1.49 0.31 -3.73
CA LYS A 139 -0.41 -0.60 -3.33
C LYS A 139 -0.74 -2.07 -3.56
N ARG A 140 -2.02 -2.48 -3.47
CA ARG A 140 -2.48 -3.85 -3.75
C ARG A 140 -2.46 -4.18 -5.24
N GLY A 141 -2.76 -3.20 -6.11
CA GLY A 141 -2.94 -3.42 -7.55
C GLY A 141 -1.70 -3.18 -8.43
N SER A 142 -0.59 -2.67 -7.89
CA SER A 142 0.60 -2.33 -8.68
C SER A 142 1.86 -2.21 -7.83
N SER A 143 2.92 -2.95 -8.16
CA SER A 143 4.25 -2.77 -7.54
C SER A 143 5.01 -1.55 -8.07
N ARG A 144 4.64 -1.03 -9.26
CA ARG A 144 5.36 0.06 -9.95
C ARG A 144 4.77 1.47 -9.74
N GLY A 145 3.64 1.61 -9.06
CA GLY A 145 2.97 2.89 -8.80
C GLY A 145 1.77 3.18 -9.70
N VAL A 146 1.42 4.47 -9.84
CA VAL A 146 0.23 4.97 -10.55
C VAL A 146 0.65 5.94 -11.67
N ASP A 147 0.03 5.88 -12.85
CA ASP A 147 0.31 6.81 -13.94
C ASP A 147 -0.24 8.21 -13.65
N ILE A 148 -1.52 8.30 -13.27
CA ILE A 148 -2.21 9.57 -13.07
C ILE A 148 -2.95 9.55 -11.73
N LEU A 149 -2.72 10.56 -10.90
CA LEU A 149 -3.57 10.90 -9.76
C LEU A 149 -4.45 12.09 -10.12
N VAL A 150 -5.76 11.93 -9.94
CA VAL A 150 -6.76 12.95 -10.24
C VAL A 150 -7.45 13.37 -8.94
N THR A 151 -7.39 14.66 -8.62
CA THR A 151 -8.03 15.23 -7.42
C THR A 151 -8.68 16.56 -7.77
N SER A 152 -9.88 16.86 -7.28
CA SER A 152 -10.51 18.16 -7.59
C SER A 152 -9.74 19.33 -6.99
N GLN A 153 -9.36 19.24 -5.72
CA GLN A 153 -8.56 20.25 -5.02
C GLN A 153 -7.08 20.14 -5.37
N TRP A 154 -6.36 21.25 -5.20
CA TRP A 154 -4.91 21.27 -5.37
C TRP A 154 -4.22 20.75 -4.11
N PRO A 155 -3.03 20.15 -4.24
CA PRO A 155 -2.20 19.82 -3.10
C PRO A 155 -1.75 21.11 -2.40
N ASN A 156 -1.86 21.15 -1.08
CA ASN A 156 -1.30 22.26 -0.33
C ASN A 156 0.22 22.34 -0.50
N GLU A 157 0.77 23.55 -0.51
CA GLU A 157 2.19 23.81 -0.78
C GLU A 157 2.71 23.38 -2.16
N VAL A 158 1.85 23.01 -3.12
CA VAL A 158 2.29 22.55 -4.46
C VAL A 158 3.14 23.56 -5.23
N MET A 159 3.13 24.84 -4.85
CA MET A 159 3.96 25.90 -5.46
C MET A 159 5.31 26.10 -4.75
N ARG A 160 5.55 25.45 -3.61
CA ARG A 160 6.78 25.59 -2.81
C ARG A 160 8.00 25.17 -3.63
N TYR A 161 9.09 25.92 -3.52
CA TYR A 161 10.34 25.70 -4.29
C TYR A 161 10.24 25.85 -5.81
N ASP A 162 9.11 26.29 -6.37
CA ASP A 162 9.04 26.67 -7.78
C ASP A 162 9.41 28.14 -7.94
N SER A 163 10.60 28.39 -8.47
CA SER A 163 11.08 29.74 -8.79
C SER A 163 10.57 30.27 -10.12
N THR A 164 9.92 29.43 -10.93
CA THR A 164 9.67 29.66 -12.36
C THR A 164 8.28 30.22 -12.62
N ASN A 165 7.26 29.66 -11.96
CA ASN A 165 5.86 30.04 -12.14
C ASN A 165 5.23 30.44 -10.79
N LYS A 166 5.27 31.73 -10.46
CA LYS A 166 4.56 32.26 -9.28
C LYS A 166 3.19 32.76 -9.70
N ILE A 167 2.15 31.97 -9.45
CA ILE A 167 0.77 32.40 -9.59
C ILE A 167 0.19 32.79 -8.23
N LYS A 168 -0.75 33.75 -8.22
CA LYS A 168 -1.53 34.08 -7.03
C LYS A 168 -2.84 33.33 -7.09
N VAL A 169 -2.90 32.26 -6.31
CA VAL A 169 -4.11 31.46 -6.18
C VAL A 169 -5.16 32.25 -5.41
N GLY A 170 -6.37 32.33 -5.96
CA GLY A 170 -7.43 33.21 -5.45
C GLY A 170 -8.52 32.52 -4.63
N LEU A 171 -8.74 31.21 -4.82
CA LEU A 171 -9.83 30.47 -4.18
C LEU A 171 -9.34 29.64 -2.98
N ASN A 172 -8.04 29.35 -2.89
CA ASN A 172 -7.41 28.57 -1.81
C ASN A 172 -8.09 27.21 -1.59
N MET A 173 -8.54 26.57 -2.67
CA MET A 173 -9.01 25.19 -2.75
C MET A 173 -7.84 24.19 -2.69
N HIS A 174 -6.97 24.38 -1.69
CA HIS A 174 -5.83 23.54 -1.40
C HIS A 174 -6.15 22.58 -0.26
N THR A 175 -5.51 21.41 -0.24
CA THR A 175 -5.67 20.46 0.87
C THR A 175 -4.39 19.69 1.17
N ASN A 176 -4.18 19.44 2.47
CA ASN A 176 -3.08 18.61 2.95
C ASN A 176 -3.28 17.13 2.58
N VAL A 177 -4.53 16.67 2.40
CA VAL A 177 -4.83 15.28 2.06
C VAL A 177 -4.36 14.93 0.64
N ALA A 178 -4.59 15.83 -0.33
CA ALA A 178 -4.08 15.64 -1.70
C ALA A 178 -2.55 15.71 -1.77
N ALA A 179 -1.91 16.57 -0.96
CA ALA A 179 -0.44 16.63 -0.84
C ALA A 179 0.13 15.33 -0.25
N TRP A 180 -0.53 14.79 0.78
CA TRP A 180 -0.17 13.50 1.35
C TRP A 180 -0.36 12.36 0.34
N LEU A 181 -1.48 12.33 -0.41
CA LEU A 181 -1.69 11.34 -1.46
C LEU A 181 -0.62 11.40 -2.56
N ALA A 182 -0.22 12.59 -3.00
CA ALA A 182 0.83 12.79 -3.99
C ALA A 182 2.16 12.19 -3.52
N LEU A 183 2.54 12.40 -2.25
CA LEU A 183 3.73 11.82 -1.64
C LEU A 183 3.67 10.29 -1.55
N GLN A 184 2.51 9.74 -1.18
CA GLN A 184 2.35 8.31 -0.92
C GLN A 184 2.20 7.47 -2.19
N LEU A 185 1.50 7.99 -3.20
CA LEU A 185 1.24 7.29 -4.46
C LEU A 185 2.32 7.50 -5.50
N LYS A 186 3.12 8.56 -5.37
CA LYS A 186 4.19 8.96 -6.30
C LYS A 186 3.74 8.89 -7.77
N PRO A 187 2.63 9.55 -8.13
CA PRO A 187 2.08 9.45 -9.47
C PRO A 187 3.01 10.13 -10.49
N ARG A 188 3.00 9.69 -11.76
CA ARG A 188 3.74 10.41 -12.82
C ARG A 188 3.11 11.76 -13.13
N TYR A 189 1.78 11.82 -13.09
CA TYR A 189 1.00 13.03 -13.27
C TYR A 189 0.03 13.22 -12.12
N HIS A 190 -0.03 14.43 -11.58
CA HIS A 190 -1.07 14.83 -10.62
C HIS A 190 -1.86 15.98 -11.23
N LEU A 191 -3.14 15.73 -11.48
CA LEU A 191 -4.04 16.64 -12.18
C LEU A 191 -5.08 17.19 -11.20
N SER A 192 -5.22 18.52 -11.17
CA SER A 192 -6.21 19.20 -10.33
C SER A 192 -6.96 20.34 -11.05
N GLY A 193 -8.16 20.66 -10.54
CA GLY A 193 -9.04 21.74 -11.02
C GLY A 193 -9.35 22.74 -9.91
N LEU A 194 -10.60 23.19 -9.79
CA LEU A 194 -11.20 24.03 -8.74
C LEU A 194 -10.62 25.44 -8.50
N GLU A 195 -9.32 25.66 -8.66
CA GLU A 195 -8.71 26.99 -8.54
C GLU A 195 -9.06 27.93 -9.69
N GLY A 196 -9.52 27.36 -10.81
CA GLY A 196 -9.92 28.09 -11.99
C GLY A 196 -8.79 28.83 -12.71
N GLN A 197 -7.53 28.53 -12.37
CA GLN A 197 -6.33 29.06 -13.00
C GLN A 197 -5.46 27.94 -13.58
N PHE A 198 -4.69 28.24 -14.63
CA PHE A 198 -3.71 27.31 -15.17
C PHE A 198 -2.37 27.41 -14.43
N TYR A 199 -1.84 26.25 -14.02
CA TYR A 199 -0.50 26.14 -13.43
C TYR A 199 0.17 24.84 -13.87
N GLU A 200 1.36 24.96 -14.45
CA GLU A 200 2.21 23.83 -14.79
C GLU A 200 3.49 23.97 -13.98
N ARG A 201 3.67 23.03 -13.05
CA ARG A 201 4.85 22.99 -12.19
C ARG A 201 5.97 22.24 -12.90
N ALA A 202 7.20 22.71 -12.72
CA ALA A 202 8.38 21.92 -13.01
C ALA A 202 8.35 20.55 -12.28
N PRO A 203 8.82 19.45 -12.92
CA PRO A 203 8.78 18.13 -12.32
C PRO A 203 9.50 18.09 -10.98
N PHE A 204 9.02 17.26 -10.05
CA PHE A 204 9.68 17.02 -8.78
C PHE A 204 9.68 15.52 -8.46
N ARG A 205 10.65 15.08 -7.66
CA ARG A 205 10.69 13.69 -7.16
C ARG A 205 10.31 13.68 -5.71
N ASN A 206 9.38 12.78 -5.36
CA ASN A 206 9.07 12.52 -3.96
C ASN A 206 10.28 11.88 -3.28
N PRO A 207 10.59 12.27 -2.03
CA PRO A 207 11.72 11.70 -1.31
C PRO A 207 11.60 10.16 -1.23
N VAL A 208 12.76 9.50 -1.28
CA VAL A 208 12.85 8.06 -1.03
C VAL A 208 12.46 7.85 0.43
N GLY A 209 11.26 7.32 0.65
CA GLY A 209 10.86 6.86 1.97
C GLY A 209 11.47 5.49 2.24
N ASN A 210 11.24 4.94 3.43
CA ASN A 210 11.69 3.59 3.79
C ASN A 210 11.09 2.47 2.90
N ASP A 211 10.09 2.77 2.05
CA ASP A 211 9.59 1.87 1.01
C ASP A 211 10.46 2.03 -0.26
N SER A 212 10.99 0.90 -0.77
CA SER A 212 11.79 0.75 -1.98
C SER A 212 11.04 1.07 -3.30
N SER A 213 10.25 2.16 -3.31
CA SER A 213 9.56 2.65 -4.49
C SER A 213 10.57 3.31 -5.45
N LEU A 214 10.40 3.07 -6.75
CA LEU A 214 11.13 3.76 -7.81
C LEU A 214 11.10 5.29 -7.60
N GLU A 215 12.26 5.94 -7.79
CA GLU A 215 12.33 7.40 -7.87
C GLU A 215 11.69 7.83 -9.19
N ILE A 216 10.39 8.14 -9.16
CA ILE A 216 9.64 8.61 -10.33
C ILE A 216 9.37 10.11 -10.18
N ALA A 217 9.56 10.86 -11.27
CA ALA A 217 9.23 12.27 -11.32
C ALA A 217 7.71 12.48 -11.46
N THR A 218 7.15 13.27 -10.55
CA THR A 218 5.76 13.72 -10.58
C THR A 218 5.65 15.07 -11.27
N ARG A 219 4.72 15.18 -12.22
CA ARG A 219 4.36 16.44 -12.90
C ARG A 219 2.99 16.88 -12.42
N PHE A 220 2.92 18.08 -11.83
CA PHE A 220 1.66 18.66 -11.40
C PHE A 220 1.09 19.60 -12.46
N LEU A 221 -0.20 19.43 -12.78
CA LEU A 221 -0.95 20.34 -13.63
C LEU A 221 -2.26 20.76 -12.95
N GLY A 222 -2.40 22.06 -12.75
CA GLY A 222 -3.65 22.74 -12.44
C GLY A 222 -4.27 23.32 -13.72
N LEU A 223 -5.54 23.03 -13.99
CA LEU A 223 -6.22 23.51 -15.21
C LEU A 223 -7.24 24.61 -14.90
N ALA A 224 -7.33 25.58 -15.81
CA ALA A 224 -8.30 26.67 -15.71
C ALA A 224 -9.72 26.23 -16.05
N ARG A 225 -10.69 27.13 -15.81
CA ARG A 225 -12.09 26.98 -16.23
C ARG A 225 -12.24 26.95 -17.76
N VAL A 226 -13.13 26.10 -18.27
CA VAL A 226 -13.53 26.07 -19.68
C VAL A 226 -14.03 27.46 -20.09
N GLY A 227 -13.50 28.03 -21.17
CA GLY A 227 -13.96 29.33 -21.66
C GLY A 227 -13.70 30.51 -20.70
N ASN A 228 -12.68 30.40 -19.84
CA ASN A 228 -12.27 31.48 -18.95
C ASN A 228 -11.93 32.78 -19.71
N ALA A 229 -12.17 33.92 -19.08
CA ALA A 229 -11.95 35.25 -19.68
C ALA A 229 -10.47 35.54 -19.98
N ASN A 230 -9.56 34.99 -19.17
CA ASN A 230 -8.12 35.17 -19.29
C ASN A 230 -7.50 34.37 -20.45
N LYS A 231 -8.28 33.53 -21.15
CA LYS A 231 -7.83 32.60 -22.19
C LYS A 231 -6.71 31.66 -21.73
N GLU A 232 -6.66 31.36 -20.44
CA GLU A 232 -5.74 30.40 -19.85
C GLU A 232 -6.04 28.97 -20.34
N LYS A 233 -5.02 28.11 -20.29
CA LYS A 233 -5.15 26.72 -20.72
C LYS A 233 -6.08 25.94 -19.78
N TRP A 234 -7.20 25.50 -20.32
CA TRP A 234 -8.19 24.67 -19.60
C TRP A 234 -8.25 23.22 -20.12
N ILE A 235 -7.61 22.95 -21.27
CA ILE A 235 -7.48 21.62 -21.85
C ILE A 235 -6.01 21.31 -22.15
N TYR A 236 -5.58 20.10 -21.83
CA TYR A 236 -4.22 19.61 -22.04
C TYR A 236 -4.26 18.23 -22.68
N ALA A 237 -3.36 17.99 -23.63
CA ALA A 237 -3.22 16.71 -24.33
C ALA A 237 -1.90 16.07 -23.93
N VAL A 238 -1.94 14.82 -23.48
CA VAL A 238 -0.76 14.06 -23.08
C VAL A 238 -0.71 12.71 -23.78
N SER A 239 0.48 12.27 -24.16
CA SER A 239 0.70 10.92 -24.72
C SER A 239 1.55 10.12 -23.75
N LEU A 240 0.97 9.06 -23.18
CA LEU A 240 1.57 8.28 -22.11
C LEU A 240 1.71 6.81 -22.50
N THR A 241 2.88 6.23 -22.23
CA THR A 241 3.03 4.78 -22.12
C THR A 241 2.73 4.38 -20.68
N PRO A 242 1.91 3.34 -20.43
CA PRO A 242 1.63 2.85 -19.09
C PRO A 242 2.90 2.56 -18.28
N ILE A 243 2.87 2.86 -16.98
CA ILE A 243 4.00 2.68 -16.06
C ILE A 243 4.49 1.23 -16.02
N ASP A 244 3.58 0.27 -16.13
CA ASP A 244 3.91 -1.16 -16.10
C ASP A 244 4.65 -1.63 -17.37
N LYS A 245 4.55 -0.87 -18.46
CA LYS A 245 5.17 -1.16 -19.76
C LYS A 245 6.41 -0.31 -20.05
N MET A 246 6.74 0.66 -19.19
CA MET A 246 7.95 1.47 -19.34
C MET A 246 9.18 0.77 -18.77
N SER A 247 10.36 1.06 -19.33
CA SER A 247 11.61 0.58 -18.77
C SER A 247 11.94 1.36 -17.48
N ILE A 248 12.61 0.69 -16.53
CA ILE A 248 13.03 1.33 -15.27
C ILE A 248 13.98 2.51 -15.53
N LYS A 249 14.83 2.39 -16.56
CA LYS A 249 15.76 3.46 -16.97
C LYS A 249 15.01 4.73 -17.38
N ASP A 250 13.93 4.59 -18.15
CA ASP A 250 13.13 5.74 -18.59
C ASP A 250 12.35 6.39 -17.44
N LEU A 251 11.87 5.59 -16.48
CA LEU A 251 11.16 6.09 -15.30
C LEU A 251 12.08 6.86 -14.34
N MET A 252 13.33 6.42 -14.22
CA MET A 252 14.33 7.03 -13.34
C MET A 252 15.14 8.14 -14.02
N GLN A 253 14.99 8.33 -15.34
CA GLN A 253 15.72 9.35 -16.08
C GLN A 253 15.43 10.73 -15.50
N ARG A 254 16.50 11.44 -15.10
CA ARG A 254 16.41 12.79 -14.55
C ARG A 254 16.29 13.83 -15.66
N THR A 255 15.43 14.82 -15.43
CA THR A 255 15.33 16.00 -16.30
C THR A 255 16.11 17.18 -15.68
N THR A 256 16.54 18.11 -16.52
CA THR A 256 17.37 19.26 -16.11
C THR A 256 16.58 20.34 -15.37
N ASP A 257 15.25 20.30 -15.45
CA ASP A 257 14.29 21.24 -14.87
C ASP A 257 13.69 20.75 -13.53
N GLU A 258 14.24 19.69 -12.93
CA GLU A 258 13.69 19.13 -11.69
C GLU A 258 13.84 20.09 -10.49
N THR A 259 12.75 20.25 -9.74
CA THR A 259 12.71 21.02 -8.48
C THR A 259 12.66 20.10 -7.26
N GLN A 260 12.98 20.66 -6.09
CA GLN A 260 12.81 19.94 -4.81
C GLN A 260 11.34 19.60 -4.58
N CYS A 261 11.09 18.49 -3.88
CA CYS A 261 9.73 18.08 -3.51
C CYS A 261 9.06 19.21 -2.71
N PRO A 262 7.87 19.68 -3.13
CA PRO A 262 7.16 20.75 -2.42
C PRO A 262 6.61 20.31 -1.05
N PHE A 263 6.50 19.00 -0.81
CA PHE A 263 5.80 18.46 0.34
C PHE A 263 6.77 17.92 1.40
N ASN A 264 6.46 18.16 2.67
CA ASN A 264 7.17 17.56 3.80
C ASN A 264 6.31 16.48 4.46
N LEU A 265 6.76 15.23 4.38
CA LEU A 265 6.01 14.08 4.90
C LEU A 265 5.78 14.16 6.41
N VAL A 266 6.78 14.58 7.19
CA VAL A 266 6.67 14.67 8.66
C VAL A 266 5.67 15.75 9.05
N GLU A 267 5.72 16.90 8.38
CA GLU A 267 4.79 18.01 8.60
C GLU A 267 3.36 17.60 8.26
N LEU A 268 3.15 17.00 7.08
CA LEU A 268 1.83 16.53 6.65
C LEU A 268 1.27 15.43 7.57
N GLU A 269 2.10 14.47 7.98
CA GLU A 269 1.66 13.44 8.92
C GLU A 269 1.32 14.02 10.29
N ASN A 270 2.09 14.99 10.76
CA ASN A 270 1.79 15.71 12.00
C ASN A 270 0.51 16.55 11.89
N ILE A 271 0.17 17.10 10.72
CA ILE A 271 -1.06 17.87 10.52
C ILE A 271 -2.29 16.94 10.42
N LEU A 272 -2.18 15.85 9.67
CA LEU A 272 -3.30 14.98 9.34
C LEU A 272 -3.61 13.95 10.44
N PHE A 273 -2.60 13.47 11.16
CA PHE A 273 -2.75 12.40 12.16
C PHE A 273 -2.59 12.88 13.62
N LYS A 274 -2.94 14.15 13.90
CA LYS A 274 -2.76 14.86 15.20
C LYS A 274 -3.19 14.14 16.49
N ASN A 275 -3.90 13.01 16.42
CA ASN A 275 -4.42 12.27 17.58
C ASN A 275 -3.89 10.83 17.78
N LYS A 276 -2.75 10.43 17.20
CA LYS A 276 -2.12 9.11 17.51
C LYS A 276 -0.69 9.16 18.04
N ARG A 277 -0.13 10.35 18.29
CA ARG A 277 1.09 10.51 19.08
C ARG A 277 0.78 11.44 20.25
N LYS A 278 0.91 10.96 21.48
CA LYS A 278 1.07 11.86 22.63
C LYS A 278 2.22 12.82 22.28
N PRO A 279 2.07 14.14 22.47
CA PRO A 279 3.20 15.04 22.32
C PRO A 279 4.21 14.68 23.40
N GLU A 280 5.44 14.34 23.01
CA GLU A 280 6.58 14.67 23.85
C GLU A 280 6.57 16.19 23.97
N GLU A 281 6.44 16.69 25.18
CA GLU A 281 6.44 18.12 25.46
C GLU A 281 7.69 18.76 24.84
N ASN A 282 7.46 19.71 23.94
CA ASN A 282 8.49 20.65 23.50
C ASN A 282 8.99 21.40 24.74
N ILE A 283 10.15 20.99 25.26
CA ILE A 283 10.91 21.78 26.21
C ILE A 283 11.37 23.03 25.45
N GLN A 284 10.70 24.16 25.70
CA GLN A 284 11.16 25.48 25.28
C GLN A 284 12.50 25.76 25.98
N TYR A 285 13.57 25.92 25.20
CA TYR A 285 14.84 26.41 25.70
C TYR A 285 14.70 27.91 26.03
N PHE A 286 14.56 28.21 27.31
CA PHE A 286 14.87 29.54 27.84
C PHE A 286 16.40 29.62 27.95
N TYR A 287 17.04 30.47 27.14
CA TYR A 287 18.46 30.78 27.28
C TYR A 287 18.62 31.70 28.50
N ASP A 288 18.99 31.13 29.64
CA ASP A 288 19.52 31.89 30.76
C ASP A 288 21.04 31.96 30.63
N THR A 289 21.54 33.16 30.34
CA THR A 289 22.94 33.51 30.11
C THR A 289 23.68 33.67 31.44
N ASN A 290 23.91 32.60 32.19
CA ASN A 290 24.87 32.59 33.30
C ASN A 290 25.20 31.16 33.79
N SER A 291 26.12 30.46 33.13
CA SER A 291 27.07 29.52 33.79
C SER A 291 28.11 28.98 32.80
N PRO A 292 29.31 28.55 33.28
CA PRO A 292 30.55 28.50 32.52
C PRO A 292 30.71 27.29 31.58
N GLU A 293 31.69 27.42 30.68
CA GLU A 293 32.11 26.53 29.59
C GLU A 293 32.29 25.03 29.93
N PRO A 294 32.27 24.14 28.91
CA PRO A 294 31.68 22.81 29.02
C PRO A 294 32.66 21.71 29.47
N GLU A 295 32.23 20.91 30.46
CA GLU A 295 32.79 19.58 30.67
C GLU A 295 32.21 18.56 29.67
N GLN A 296 33.10 17.69 29.19
CA GLN A 296 32.87 16.65 28.19
C GLN A 296 31.65 15.78 28.51
N VAL A 297 30.57 15.95 27.74
CA VAL A 297 29.38 15.09 27.86
C VAL A 297 29.68 13.72 27.24
N LYS A 298 29.97 12.75 28.11
CA LYS A 298 29.94 11.32 27.80
C LYS A 298 28.59 10.95 27.18
N HIS A 299 28.63 10.34 26.00
CA HIS A 299 27.46 9.75 25.34
C HIS A 299 26.65 8.89 26.34
N LYS A 300 25.48 9.37 26.75
CA LYS A 300 24.50 8.53 27.45
C LYS A 300 24.00 7.48 26.45
N LYS A 301 24.42 6.22 26.67
CA LYS A 301 23.86 5.04 26.00
C LYS A 301 22.33 5.11 26.06
N ARG A 302 21.68 5.02 24.90
CA ARG A 302 20.23 4.75 24.79
C ARG A 302 19.88 3.61 25.76
N GLN A 303 19.00 3.88 26.72
CA GLN A 303 18.44 2.84 27.58
C GLN A 303 17.72 1.82 26.69
N LYS A 304 18.09 0.54 26.81
CA LYS A 304 17.37 -0.58 26.21
C LYS A 304 15.95 -0.56 26.75
N ILE A 305 14.96 -0.53 25.86
CA ILE A 305 13.58 -0.86 26.23
C ILE A 305 13.60 -2.33 26.68
N GLU A 306 13.36 -2.59 27.97
CA GLU A 306 13.30 -3.94 28.50
C GLU A 306 12.05 -4.66 27.97
N PHE A 307 12.23 -5.92 27.58
CA PHE A 307 11.15 -6.79 27.13
C PHE A 307 10.21 -7.10 28.31
N ASP A 308 8.92 -6.81 28.15
CA ASP A 308 7.90 -7.09 29.14
C ASP A 308 7.19 -8.41 28.83
N GLN A 309 7.53 -9.46 29.57
CA GLN A 309 6.97 -10.80 29.41
C GLN A 309 5.45 -10.83 29.61
N SER A 310 4.89 -9.93 30.44
CA SER A 310 3.45 -9.87 30.74
C SER A 310 2.60 -9.41 29.55
N LYS A 311 3.24 -8.82 28.54
CA LYS A 311 2.58 -8.34 27.30
C LYS A 311 2.80 -9.26 26.12
N CYS A 312 3.52 -10.36 26.28
CA CYS A 312 3.81 -11.29 25.19
C CYS A 312 2.56 -12.10 24.80
N TRP A 313 2.21 -12.10 23.51
CA TRP A 313 1.04 -12.81 23.00
C TRP A 313 1.27 -14.33 22.83
N PHE A 314 2.51 -14.80 22.99
CA PHE A 314 2.91 -16.19 22.73
C PHE A 314 3.50 -16.92 23.95
N CYS A 315 3.85 -16.21 25.02
CA CYS A 315 4.26 -16.86 26.27
C CYS A 315 3.03 -17.48 26.94
N LEU A 316 2.99 -18.79 27.19
CA LEU A 316 1.85 -19.42 27.89
C LEU A 316 1.64 -18.89 29.31
N ALA A 317 2.70 -18.39 29.94
CA ALA A 317 2.65 -17.74 31.26
C ALA A 317 2.08 -16.31 31.22
N SER A 318 1.97 -15.69 30.03
CA SER A 318 1.45 -14.34 29.87
C SER A 318 -0.08 -14.31 30.01
N PRO A 319 -0.68 -13.31 30.66
CA PRO A 319 -2.13 -13.15 30.72
C PRO A 319 -2.76 -12.77 29.36
N SER A 320 -1.96 -12.27 28.41
CA SER A 320 -2.45 -11.85 27.08
C SER A 320 -2.47 -12.98 26.03
N VAL A 321 -2.11 -14.20 26.40
CA VAL A 321 -2.10 -15.35 25.49
C VAL A 321 -3.51 -15.90 25.25
N GLU A 322 -3.84 -16.12 23.98
CA GLU A 322 -5.13 -16.66 23.54
C GLU A 322 -5.15 -18.19 23.67
N LYS A 323 -5.35 -18.68 24.90
CA LYS A 323 -5.24 -20.11 25.24
C LYS A 323 -6.16 -21.04 24.43
N HIS A 324 -7.26 -20.53 23.89
CA HIS A 324 -8.19 -21.34 23.08
C HIS A 324 -7.60 -21.78 21.74
N LEU A 325 -6.52 -21.13 21.26
CA LEU A 325 -5.85 -21.49 20.00
C LEU A 325 -4.87 -22.66 20.14
N VAL A 326 -4.54 -23.08 21.36
CA VAL A 326 -3.56 -24.14 21.63
C VAL A 326 -4.13 -25.50 21.22
N VAL A 327 -3.38 -26.27 20.42
CA VAL A 327 -3.75 -27.61 19.95
C VAL A 327 -3.16 -28.68 20.85
N ALA A 328 -1.84 -28.67 21.06
CA ALA A 328 -1.08 -29.63 21.87
C ALA A 328 0.04 -28.91 22.64
N VAL A 329 0.46 -29.46 23.78
CA VAL A 329 1.48 -28.86 24.65
C VAL A 329 2.47 -29.94 25.06
N GLY A 330 3.72 -29.80 24.63
CA GLY A 330 4.83 -30.64 25.06
C GLY A 330 5.51 -30.09 26.32
N ASN A 331 6.75 -30.52 26.56
CA ASN A 331 7.53 -30.14 27.74
C ASN A 331 8.02 -28.68 27.67
N SER A 332 8.46 -28.23 26.50
CA SER A 332 9.05 -26.91 26.28
C SER A 332 8.52 -26.21 25.03
N VAL A 333 7.76 -26.90 24.19
CA VAL A 333 7.15 -26.41 22.95
C VAL A 333 5.66 -26.72 22.94
N TYR A 334 4.85 -25.82 22.38
CA TYR A 334 3.43 -26.06 22.14
C TYR A 334 3.06 -25.78 20.68
N LEU A 335 1.99 -26.43 20.25
CA LEU A 335 1.38 -26.28 18.94
C LEU A 335 0.11 -25.45 19.07
N ALA A 336 -0.06 -24.42 18.22
CA ALA A 336 -1.24 -23.57 18.22
C ALA A 336 -1.73 -23.26 16.81
N VAL A 337 -3.01 -22.91 16.68
CA VAL A 337 -3.58 -22.43 15.42
C VAL A 337 -3.12 -20.99 15.18
N ALA A 338 -2.71 -20.71 13.94
CA ALA A 338 -2.36 -19.35 13.55
C ALA A 338 -3.63 -18.47 13.48
N LYS A 339 -3.68 -17.41 14.30
CA LYS A 339 -4.76 -16.41 14.21
C LYS A 339 -4.73 -15.76 12.83
N GLY A 340 -5.83 -15.87 12.09
CA GLY A 340 -5.88 -15.44 10.69
C GLY A 340 -4.96 -16.25 9.76
N GLY A 341 -4.94 -17.57 9.91
CA GLY A 341 -4.20 -18.48 9.04
C GLY A 341 -4.56 -18.38 7.55
N LEU A 342 -3.60 -18.68 6.67
CA LEU A 342 -3.81 -18.80 5.22
C LEU A 342 -4.86 -19.89 4.90
N VAL A 343 -4.70 -21.05 5.54
CA VAL A 343 -5.57 -22.22 5.45
C VAL A 343 -5.97 -22.66 6.86
N ASP A 344 -7.05 -23.43 6.95
CA ASP A 344 -7.57 -23.93 8.23
C ASP A 344 -6.53 -24.73 9.02
N GLN A 345 -5.59 -25.40 8.33
CA GLN A 345 -4.52 -26.16 8.97
C GLN A 345 -3.21 -25.36 9.10
N HIS A 346 -3.26 -24.03 9.10
CA HIS A 346 -2.07 -23.22 9.37
C HIS A 346 -1.77 -23.23 10.87
N LEU A 347 -0.66 -23.85 11.25
CA LEU A 347 -0.26 -24.03 12.65
C LEU A 347 1.03 -23.28 12.99
N LEU A 348 1.23 -23.03 14.28
CA LEU A 348 2.41 -22.38 14.86
C LEU A 348 3.07 -23.35 15.83
N ILE A 349 4.39 -23.48 15.72
CA ILE A 349 5.24 -24.14 16.71
C ILE A 349 5.95 -23.04 17.51
N CYS A 350 5.68 -22.98 18.80
CA CYS A 350 6.16 -21.93 19.69
C CYS A 350 6.75 -22.54 20.97
N PRO A 351 7.88 -22.03 21.49
CA PRO A 351 8.36 -22.42 22.80
C PRO A 351 7.44 -21.87 23.89
N VAL A 352 7.28 -22.64 24.96
CA VAL A 352 6.50 -22.26 26.16
C VAL A 352 7.14 -21.06 26.85
N GLU A 353 8.47 -21.10 26.97
CA GLU A 353 9.30 -20.01 27.50
C GLU A 353 9.60 -18.94 26.45
N HIS A 354 10.04 -17.78 26.92
CA HIS A 354 10.37 -16.67 26.04
C HIS A 354 11.73 -16.87 25.36
N HIS A 355 11.68 -17.28 24.10
CA HIS A 355 12.85 -17.25 23.22
C HIS A 355 12.53 -16.40 21.99
N GLN A 356 13.48 -15.56 21.57
CA GLN A 356 13.27 -14.67 20.43
C GLN A 356 13.38 -15.39 19.07
N SER A 357 14.21 -16.43 18.98
CA SER A 357 14.52 -17.12 17.71
C SER A 357 14.97 -18.56 17.93
N SER A 358 14.84 -19.41 16.91
CA SER A 358 15.30 -20.81 16.96
C SER A 358 16.80 -20.95 17.26
N ILE A 359 17.63 -20.04 16.73
CA ILE A 359 19.09 -19.99 16.98
C ILE A 359 19.43 -19.78 18.47
N ALA A 360 18.50 -19.20 19.24
CA ALA A 360 18.68 -18.97 20.67
C ALA A 360 18.10 -20.08 21.55
N LEU A 361 17.57 -21.16 20.95
CA LEU A 361 17.00 -22.28 21.70
C LEU A 361 18.09 -23.20 22.27
N PRO A 362 17.86 -23.79 23.45
CA PRO A 362 18.62 -24.96 23.92
C PRO A 362 18.39 -26.17 23.03
N ASP A 363 19.39 -27.05 22.91
CA ASP A 363 19.30 -28.25 22.06
C ASP A 363 18.12 -29.16 22.45
N SER A 364 17.77 -29.26 23.73
CA SER A 364 16.60 -30.03 24.19
C SER A 364 15.29 -29.53 23.59
N VAL A 365 15.14 -28.20 23.43
CA VAL A 365 13.95 -27.57 22.84
C VAL A 365 13.95 -27.72 21.33
N VAL A 366 15.12 -27.64 20.68
CA VAL A 366 15.26 -27.89 19.23
C VAL A 366 14.80 -29.31 18.88
N VAL A 367 15.21 -30.32 19.64
CA VAL A 367 14.75 -31.72 19.44
C VAL A 367 13.24 -31.83 19.52
N GLU A 368 12.59 -31.10 20.44
CA GLU A 368 11.14 -31.11 20.56
C GLU A 368 10.44 -30.38 19.41
N VAL A 369 11.00 -29.26 18.93
CA VAL A 369 10.54 -28.58 17.71
C VAL A 369 10.56 -29.54 16.52
N ASP A 370 11.63 -30.31 16.35
CA ASP A 370 11.75 -31.25 15.23
C ASP A 370 10.75 -32.42 15.35
N LYS A 371 10.47 -32.92 16.56
CA LYS A 371 9.39 -33.89 16.79
C LYS A 371 8.02 -33.34 16.35
N PHE A 372 7.72 -32.08 16.66
CA PHE A 372 6.49 -31.44 16.17
C PHE A 372 6.47 -31.30 14.65
N LYS A 373 7.58 -30.92 14.01
CA LYS A 373 7.65 -30.88 12.54
C LYS A 373 7.38 -32.25 11.92
N ASP A 374 7.94 -33.31 12.47
CA ASP A 374 7.76 -34.68 11.96
C ASP A 374 6.33 -35.21 12.18
N ALA A 375 5.72 -34.90 13.32
CA ALA A 375 4.31 -35.18 13.57
C ALA A 375 3.39 -34.46 12.57
N LEU A 376 3.66 -33.17 12.30
CA LEU A 376 2.91 -32.38 11.32
C LEU A 376 3.08 -32.89 9.89
N ARG A 377 4.30 -33.29 9.49
CA ARG A 377 4.54 -33.96 8.19
C ARG A 377 3.66 -35.19 8.04
N SER A 378 3.65 -36.06 9.05
CA SER A 378 2.86 -37.28 9.07
C SER A 378 1.35 -36.99 8.94
N MET A 379 0.87 -35.95 9.65
CA MET A 379 -0.52 -35.51 9.58
C MET A 379 -0.91 -34.97 8.18
N TYR A 380 -0.06 -34.15 7.55
CA TYR A 380 -0.36 -33.53 6.27
C TYR A 380 -0.29 -34.51 5.08
N ILE A 381 0.61 -35.50 5.15
CA ILE A 381 0.73 -36.53 4.12
C ILE A 381 -0.59 -37.30 3.93
N LEU A 382 -1.32 -37.58 5.02
CA LEU A 382 -2.65 -38.23 4.93
C LEU A 382 -3.68 -37.41 4.13
N LYS A 383 -3.45 -36.11 3.99
CA LYS A 383 -4.31 -35.18 3.23
C LYS A 383 -3.71 -34.79 1.87
N GLN A 384 -2.68 -35.51 1.39
CA GLN A 384 -1.97 -35.18 0.15
C GLN A 384 -1.39 -33.75 0.12
N MET A 385 -0.95 -33.28 1.29
CA MET A 385 -0.30 -31.99 1.46
C MET A 385 1.06 -32.18 2.13
N GLU A 386 1.95 -31.21 1.96
CA GLU A 386 3.23 -31.16 2.66
C GLU A 386 3.41 -29.81 3.35
N PRO A 387 4.01 -29.76 4.55
CA PRO A 387 4.25 -28.51 5.24
C PRO A 387 5.45 -27.76 4.67
N VAL A 388 5.29 -26.45 4.53
CA VAL A 388 6.39 -25.49 4.49
C VAL A 388 6.53 -24.89 5.88
N PHE A 389 7.74 -24.94 6.43
CA PHE A 389 8.03 -24.31 7.72
C PHE A 389 8.82 -23.03 7.49
N PHE A 390 8.44 -21.91 8.09
CA PHE A 390 9.24 -20.70 8.02
C PHE A 390 9.27 -19.93 9.34
N GLU A 391 10.40 -19.28 9.58
CA GLU A 391 10.62 -18.42 10.74
C GLU A 391 11.10 -17.04 10.28
N ARG A 392 10.55 -16.00 10.91
CA ARG A 392 10.99 -14.62 10.73
C ARG A 392 11.48 -14.06 12.06
N ASN A 393 12.79 -14.05 12.25
CA ASN A 393 13.42 -13.33 13.34
C ASN A 393 13.70 -11.87 12.94
N TYR A 394 12.64 -11.09 12.74
CA TYR A 394 12.73 -9.64 12.45
C TYR A 394 11.51 -8.93 12.99
N LYS A 395 11.75 -7.91 13.83
CA LYS A 395 10.72 -7.19 14.59
C LYS A 395 9.76 -8.15 15.33
N THR A 396 10.29 -9.28 15.80
CA THR A 396 9.56 -10.26 16.60
C THR A 396 10.11 -10.26 18.02
N SER A 397 9.20 -10.44 18.99
CA SER A 397 9.55 -10.63 20.39
C SER A 397 9.70 -12.12 20.71
N HIS A 398 8.79 -12.96 20.22
CA HIS A 398 8.76 -14.40 20.51
C HIS A 398 8.98 -15.21 19.24
N MET A 399 9.61 -16.37 19.39
CA MET A 399 9.86 -17.32 18.33
C MET A 399 8.56 -17.98 17.86
N GLN A 400 8.34 -17.95 16.55
CA GLN A 400 7.20 -18.61 15.93
C GLN A 400 7.64 -19.25 14.62
N ILE A 401 7.63 -20.57 14.58
CA ILE A 401 7.77 -21.32 13.32
C ILE A 401 6.35 -21.52 12.79
N GLN A 402 6.10 -20.96 11.61
CA GLN A 402 4.83 -21.08 10.91
C GLN A 402 4.86 -22.37 10.09
N ALA A 403 3.85 -23.21 10.22
CA ALA A 403 3.69 -24.46 9.49
C ALA A 403 2.46 -24.36 8.58
N VAL A 404 2.70 -24.25 7.29
CA VAL A 404 1.65 -24.07 6.27
C VAL A 404 1.65 -25.26 5.32
N PRO A 405 0.57 -26.06 5.27
CA PRO A 405 0.48 -27.13 4.30
C PRO A 405 0.20 -26.57 2.90
N ILE A 406 0.89 -27.13 1.91
CA ILE A 406 0.72 -26.84 0.49
C ILE A 406 0.36 -28.12 -0.29
N PRO A 407 -0.31 -28.01 -1.44
CA PRO A 407 -0.54 -29.15 -2.32
C PRO A 407 0.76 -29.75 -2.87
N LEU A 408 0.84 -31.07 -3.00
CA LEU A 408 2.00 -31.78 -3.56
C LEU A 408 2.45 -31.25 -4.94
N ALA A 409 1.50 -30.80 -5.76
CA ALA A 409 1.80 -30.27 -7.09
C ALA A 409 2.67 -29.00 -7.06
N ALA A 410 2.55 -28.17 -6.02
CA ALA A 410 3.27 -26.91 -5.88
C ALA A 410 4.73 -27.09 -5.44
N GLN A 411 5.12 -28.30 -4.98
CA GLN A 411 6.46 -28.58 -4.43
C GLN A 411 7.58 -28.30 -5.44
N LYS A 412 7.36 -28.60 -6.72
CA LYS A 412 8.40 -28.54 -7.77
C LYS A 412 8.90 -27.12 -8.02
N GLU A 413 7.98 -26.15 -8.06
CA GLU A 413 8.28 -24.76 -8.39
C GLU A 413 8.53 -23.91 -7.13
N LEU A 414 8.25 -24.46 -5.95
CA LEU A 414 8.29 -23.73 -4.68
C LEU A 414 9.61 -23.01 -4.44
N LYS A 415 10.73 -23.69 -4.68
CA LYS A 415 12.08 -23.14 -4.46
C LYS A 415 12.33 -21.92 -5.35
N ASP A 416 11.97 -22.02 -6.62
CA ASP A 416 12.17 -20.95 -7.60
C ASP A 416 11.25 -19.78 -7.30
N ILE A 417 9.98 -20.03 -6.95
CA ILE A 417 9.04 -18.98 -6.54
C ILE A 417 9.57 -18.21 -5.32
N PHE A 418 10.13 -18.89 -4.32
CA PHE A 418 10.73 -18.21 -3.16
C PHE A 418 11.92 -17.32 -3.55
N ARG A 419 12.76 -17.76 -4.50
CA ARG A 419 13.90 -16.99 -4.99
C ARG A 419 13.45 -15.79 -5.82
N ASP A 420 12.53 -15.99 -6.77
CA ASP A 420 12.01 -14.94 -7.64
C ASP A 420 11.30 -13.84 -6.83
N GLU A 421 10.48 -14.22 -5.85
CA GLU A 421 9.84 -13.25 -4.95
C GLU A 421 10.86 -12.51 -4.08
N ALA A 422 11.89 -13.20 -3.57
CA ALA A 422 12.97 -12.55 -2.80
C ALA A 422 13.70 -11.51 -3.65
N GLU A 423 14.07 -11.86 -4.89
CA GLU A 423 14.74 -10.96 -5.82
C GLU A 423 13.86 -9.76 -6.17
N GLY A 424 12.54 -9.98 -6.34
CA GLY A 424 11.55 -8.91 -6.53
C GLY A 424 11.49 -7.91 -5.38
N HIS A 425 11.80 -8.33 -4.15
CA HIS A 425 11.93 -7.46 -2.97
C HIS A 425 13.36 -6.94 -2.73
N GLY A 426 14.30 -7.26 -3.61
CA GLY A 426 15.67 -6.74 -3.57
C GLY A 426 16.61 -7.49 -2.62
N PHE A 427 16.36 -8.77 -2.36
CA PHE A 427 17.26 -9.63 -1.58
C PHE A 427 17.35 -11.05 -2.12
N VAL A 428 18.38 -11.77 -1.68
CA VAL A 428 18.62 -13.14 -2.14
C VAL A 428 18.43 -14.12 -0.98
N LEU A 429 17.80 -15.24 -1.29
CA LEU A 429 17.72 -16.41 -0.41
C LEU A 429 18.85 -17.37 -0.73
N GLU A 430 19.75 -17.54 0.24
CA GLU A 430 20.85 -18.49 0.19
C GLU A 430 20.35 -19.88 0.60
N GLU A 431 20.90 -20.92 -0.01
CA GLU A 431 20.59 -22.30 0.34
C GLU A 431 21.60 -22.79 1.37
N LEU A 432 21.10 -23.33 2.49
CA LEU A 432 21.94 -23.90 3.52
C LEU A 432 22.52 -25.23 3.03
N GLU A 433 23.84 -25.35 3.06
CA GLU A 433 24.51 -26.60 2.72
C GLU A 433 24.11 -27.71 3.71
N SER A 434 23.94 -28.93 3.22
CA SER A 434 23.33 -30.05 3.96
C SER A 434 24.03 -30.46 5.27
N HIS A 435 25.26 -30.02 5.50
CA HIS A 435 26.06 -30.31 6.68
C HIS A 435 26.09 -29.14 7.69
N ASN A 436 25.58 -27.97 7.32
CA ASN A 436 25.59 -26.79 8.15
C ASN A 436 24.27 -26.66 8.92
N ARG A 437 24.35 -26.19 10.17
CA ARG A 437 23.18 -25.76 10.94
C ARG A 437 23.01 -24.25 10.83
N LEU A 438 21.77 -23.77 11.00
CA LEU A 438 21.45 -22.35 10.91
C LEU A 438 22.21 -21.50 11.94
N ASP A 439 22.48 -22.04 13.13
CA ASP A 439 23.24 -21.42 14.22
C ASP A 439 24.76 -21.34 13.95
N GLN A 440 25.27 -22.09 12.97
CA GLN A 440 26.67 -22.02 12.54
C GLN A 440 26.89 -20.91 11.50
N VAL A 441 25.86 -20.58 10.73
CA VAL A 441 25.93 -19.58 9.65
C VAL A 441 25.41 -18.20 10.09
N LEU A 442 24.47 -18.16 11.04
CA LEU A 442 23.89 -16.94 11.56
C LEU A 442 24.23 -16.75 13.05
N ALA A 443 24.85 -15.61 13.37
CA ALA A 443 25.19 -15.26 14.74
C ALA A 443 23.94 -14.91 15.59
N LYS A 444 24.00 -15.22 16.89
CA LYS A 444 22.93 -14.88 17.85
C LYS A 444 22.62 -13.38 17.83
N GLY A 445 21.33 -13.04 17.76
CA GLY A 445 20.84 -11.65 17.76
C GLY A 445 20.84 -10.97 16.39
N VAL A 446 21.31 -11.62 15.34
CA VAL A 446 21.19 -11.13 13.96
C VAL A 446 19.76 -11.40 13.45
N PRO A 447 19.05 -10.40 12.90
CA PRO A 447 17.76 -10.62 12.29
C PRO A 447 17.87 -11.47 11.01
N TYR A 448 16.94 -12.39 10.80
CA TYR A 448 16.94 -13.28 9.64
C TYR A 448 15.55 -13.75 9.26
N PHE A 449 15.44 -14.30 8.06
CA PHE A 449 14.32 -15.11 7.62
C PHE A 449 14.84 -16.45 7.14
N CYS A 450 14.18 -17.53 7.52
CA CYS A 450 14.45 -18.87 6.98
C CYS A 450 13.15 -19.59 6.62
N VAL A 451 13.23 -20.43 5.60
CA VAL A 451 12.16 -21.31 5.16
C VAL A 451 12.75 -22.69 4.88
N GLU A 452 12.11 -23.71 5.44
CA GLU A 452 12.37 -25.12 5.23
C GLU A 452 11.28 -25.66 4.30
N LEU A 453 11.71 -26.07 3.10
CA LEU A 453 10.86 -26.62 2.05
C LEU A 453 10.52 -28.10 2.33
N PRO A 454 9.51 -28.68 1.67
CA PRO A 454 9.11 -30.07 1.92
C PRO A 454 10.21 -31.11 1.70
N ASN A 455 11.13 -30.83 0.76
CA ASN A 455 12.32 -31.65 0.48
C ASN A 455 13.45 -31.49 1.53
N LYS A 456 13.18 -30.81 2.66
CA LYS A 456 14.12 -30.46 3.74
C LYS A 456 15.24 -29.50 3.33
N THR A 457 15.18 -28.90 2.13
CA THR A 457 16.06 -27.79 1.77
C THR A 457 15.71 -26.58 2.61
N ILE A 458 16.72 -25.94 3.22
CA ILE A 458 16.56 -24.71 3.97
C ILE A 458 17.09 -23.56 3.12
N LEU A 459 16.23 -22.57 2.88
CA LEU A 459 16.62 -21.28 2.33
C LEU A 459 16.63 -20.25 3.46
N TYR A 460 17.65 -19.38 3.51
CA TYR A 460 17.73 -18.34 4.51
C TYR A 460 18.28 -17.03 3.94
N THR A 461 18.03 -15.94 4.64
CA THR A 461 18.67 -14.65 4.35
C THR A 461 18.91 -13.88 5.63
N LYS A 462 20.04 -13.19 5.70
CA LYS A 462 20.37 -12.28 6.79
C LYS A 462 19.71 -10.93 6.53
N ILE A 463 18.87 -10.49 7.44
CA ILE A 463 18.18 -9.21 7.33
C ILE A 463 19.10 -8.12 7.88
N GLN A 464 19.71 -7.37 6.97
CA GLN A 464 20.57 -6.23 7.32
C GLN A 464 19.72 -5.04 7.78
N SER A 465 20.29 -4.15 8.61
CA SER A 465 19.57 -2.98 9.12
C SER A 465 19.13 -2.00 8.02
N SER A 466 19.83 -1.97 6.89
CA SER A 466 19.51 -1.20 5.69
C SER A 466 18.39 -1.84 4.85
N MET A 467 18.03 -3.09 5.13
CA MET A 467 17.12 -3.88 4.33
C MET A 467 15.70 -3.76 4.87
N ASN A 468 14.76 -3.26 4.06
CA ASN A 468 13.34 -3.20 4.42
C ASN A 468 12.66 -4.55 4.15
N PHE A 469 12.95 -5.55 4.99
CA PHE A 469 12.40 -6.90 4.83
C PHE A 469 10.87 -6.93 5.03
N PRO A 470 10.08 -7.49 4.09
CA PRO A 470 8.63 -7.54 4.19
C PRO A 470 8.20 -8.47 5.33
N ILE A 471 7.47 -7.93 6.31
CA ILE A 471 7.04 -8.69 7.51
C ILE A 471 6.27 -9.95 7.11
N ASN A 472 5.39 -9.88 6.11
CA ASN A 472 4.57 -11.01 5.69
C ASN A 472 5.19 -11.83 4.55
N PHE A 473 6.51 -11.72 4.28
CA PHE A 473 7.17 -12.37 3.13
C PHE A 473 6.80 -13.86 2.96
N GLY A 474 7.02 -14.69 4.00
CA GLY A 474 6.69 -16.11 3.92
C GLY A 474 5.21 -16.39 3.63
N ARG A 475 4.30 -15.54 4.12
CA ARG A 475 2.86 -15.64 3.80
C ARG A 475 2.55 -15.18 2.39
N GLN A 476 3.17 -14.09 1.93
CA GLN A 476 3.00 -13.56 0.58
C GLN A 476 3.39 -14.60 -0.47
N VAL A 477 4.54 -15.24 -0.29
CA VAL A 477 4.99 -16.29 -1.22
C VAL A 477 3.98 -17.43 -1.24
N LEU A 478 3.61 -17.98 -0.08
CA LEU A 478 2.70 -19.14 -0.01
C LEU A 478 1.27 -18.81 -0.46
N ALA A 479 0.82 -17.56 -0.34
CA ALA A 479 -0.47 -17.09 -0.83
C ALA A 479 -0.53 -16.93 -2.35
N SER A 480 0.61 -16.96 -3.05
CA SER A 480 0.69 -16.77 -4.50
C SER A 480 -0.13 -17.81 -5.28
N GLY A 481 -0.53 -17.43 -6.49
CA GLY A 481 -1.33 -18.24 -7.42
C GLY A 481 -0.80 -19.66 -7.65
N PRO A 482 0.51 -19.86 -7.89
CA PRO A 482 1.07 -21.20 -8.13
C PRO A 482 1.04 -22.14 -6.92
N ILE A 483 0.81 -21.64 -5.70
CA ILE A 483 0.91 -22.43 -4.46
C ILE A 483 -0.46 -22.66 -3.81
N LEU A 484 -1.08 -21.61 -3.27
CA LEU A 484 -2.40 -21.69 -2.62
C LEU A 484 -3.47 -20.86 -3.33
N ASN A 485 -3.07 -19.88 -4.16
CA ASN A 485 -3.98 -18.96 -4.84
C ASN A 485 -4.94 -18.22 -3.88
N LEU A 486 -4.37 -17.61 -2.82
CA LEU A 486 -5.10 -16.90 -1.76
C LEU A 486 -4.56 -15.47 -1.56
N PRO A 487 -4.57 -14.60 -2.60
CA PRO A 487 -3.98 -13.25 -2.53
C PRO A 487 -4.63 -12.36 -1.45
N ASP A 488 -5.89 -12.61 -1.11
CA ASP A 488 -6.63 -11.86 -0.09
C ASP A 488 -6.19 -12.20 1.35
N LYS A 489 -5.40 -13.26 1.55
CA LYS A 489 -5.02 -13.76 2.89
C LYS A 489 -3.59 -13.42 3.31
N ILE A 490 -2.91 -12.54 2.58
CA ILE A 490 -1.52 -12.14 2.86
C ILE A 490 -1.42 -11.45 4.23
N ASP A 491 -2.32 -10.50 4.53
CA ASP A 491 -2.39 -9.86 5.85
C ASP A 491 -3.27 -10.69 6.81
N TRP A 492 -2.63 -11.24 7.84
CA TRP A 492 -3.32 -12.05 8.85
C TRP A 492 -4.40 -11.27 9.59
N LYS A 493 -4.27 -9.93 9.71
CA LYS A 493 -5.26 -9.08 10.39
C LYS A 493 -6.60 -9.04 9.66
N GLU A 494 -6.57 -9.19 8.34
CA GLU A 494 -7.77 -9.23 7.50
C GLU A 494 -8.40 -10.64 7.48
N CYS A 495 -7.69 -11.64 8.00
CA CYS A 495 -8.13 -13.04 8.06
C CYS A 495 -8.73 -13.43 9.43
N VAL A 496 -8.83 -12.50 10.39
CA VAL A 496 -9.29 -12.82 11.75
C VAL A 496 -10.76 -13.16 11.74
N VAL A 497 -11.10 -14.32 12.29
CA VAL A 497 -12.47 -14.81 12.43
C VAL A 497 -12.95 -14.67 13.87
N LYS A 498 -14.26 -14.84 14.10
CA LYS A 498 -14.82 -14.83 15.46
C LYS A 498 -14.28 -15.98 16.28
N LYS A 499 -14.14 -15.77 17.59
CA LYS A 499 -13.60 -16.76 18.55
C LYS A 499 -14.32 -18.12 18.48
N GLU A 500 -15.64 -18.14 18.29
CA GLU A 500 -16.38 -19.41 18.20
C GLU A 500 -15.98 -20.26 16.97
N ILE A 501 -15.57 -19.61 15.88
CA ILE A 501 -15.07 -20.28 14.67
C ILE A 501 -13.67 -20.85 14.95
N GLU A 502 -12.81 -20.09 15.63
CA GLU A 502 -11.48 -20.54 16.04
C GLU A 502 -11.57 -21.76 16.97
N GLU A 503 -12.46 -21.75 17.96
CA GLU A 503 -12.67 -22.87 18.90
C GLU A 503 -13.13 -24.14 18.18
N LYS A 504 -14.04 -24.02 17.21
CA LYS A 504 -14.46 -25.16 16.36
C LYS A 504 -13.32 -25.69 15.51
N LEU A 505 -12.51 -24.80 14.94
CA LEU A 505 -11.35 -25.18 14.14
C LEU A 505 -10.30 -25.91 15.00
N VAL A 506 -9.99 -25.38 16.19
CA VAL A 506 -9.07 -26.01 17.15
C VAL A 506 -9.57 -27.39 17.57
N ALA A 507 -10.87 -27.54 17.88
CA ALA A 507 -11.44 -28.84 18.22
C ALA A 507 -11.30 -29.87 17.09
N SER A 508 -11.55 -29.44 15.84
CA SER A 508 -11.35 -30.27 14.65
C SER A 508 -9.87 -30.68 14.47
N LEU A 509 -8.95 -29.72 14.63
CA LEU A 509 -7.52 -29.95 14.50
C LEU A 509 -6.95 -30.83 15.61
N ARG A 510 -7.40 -30.68 16.86
CA ARG A 510 -7.03 -31.59 17.96
C ARG A 510 -7.41 -33.02 17.63
N LYS A 511 -8.63 -33.25 17.12
CA LYS A 511 -9.07 -34.58 16.70
C LYS A 511 -8.21 -35.13 15.55
N ALA A 512 -7.86 -34.29 14.59
CA ALA A 512 -7.03 -34.68 13.44
C ALA A 512 -5.56 -34.93 13.83
N PHE A 513 -5.03 -34.18 14.80
CA PHE A 513 -3.64 -34.29 15.26
C PHE A 513 -3.45 -35.43 16.28
N LYS A 514 -4.49 -35.83 17.01
CA LYS A 514 -4.44 -36.87 18.05
C LYS A 514 -3.66 -38.14 17.68
N PRO A 515 -3.78 -38.74 16.47
CA PRO A 515 -2.99 -39.93 16.11
C PRO A 515 -1.49 -39.70 15.99
N PHE A 516 -1.06 -38.43 15.89
CA PHE A 516 0.32 -37.99 15.68
C PHE A 516 0.89 -37.28 16.90
N ASP A 517 0.07 -37.07 17.93
CA ASP A 517 0.45 -36.36 19.13
C ASP A 517 1.39 -37.24 19.96
N PHE A 518 2.63 -36.78 20.13
CA PHE A 518 3.65 -37.44 20.95
C PHE A 518 3.73 -36.87 22.37
N THR A 519 2.88 -35.88 22.68
CA THR A 519 2.86 -35.18 23.97
C THR A 519 1.89 -35.76 24.99
N GLU A 520 1.00 -36.67 24.55
CA GLU A 520 0.10 -37.44 25.40
C GLU A 520 0.76 -38.69 26.03
#